data_AF-A0A2A8PSZ5-F1
#
_entry.id   AF-A0A2A8PSZ5-F1
#
_cell.length_a   1.000
_cell.length_b   1.000
_cell.length_c   1.000
_cell.angle_alpha   90.00
_cell.angle_beta   90.00
_cell.angle_gamma   90.00
#
_symmetry.space_group_name_H-M   'P 1'
#
loop_
_entity.id
_entity.type
_entity.pdbx_description
1 polymer ?
#
loop_
_entity_poly.entity_id
_entity_poly.type
_entity_poly.pdbx_seq_one_letter_code
_entity_poly.pdbx_strand_id
1 'polypeptide(L)'
;MDFMVIPNNKTKIIIEIDGREHYSELKNKQYIAKPCLYAAQVKEDRELKLKGYSVFRFGGFEVMDGKEEDLTEEMKKVFNPYFDVIN
;
A
#
# COMPACT_ATOMS: atom_id res chain seq x y z
N MET A 1 3.54 4.09 5.95
CA MET A 1 2.21 3.76 6.49
C MET A 1 1.25 4.87 6.20
N ASP A 2 0.37 4.62 5.22
CA ASP A 2 -0.70 5.54 4.86
C ASP A 2 -2.00 5.21 5.61
N PHE A 3 -2.42 3.94 5.62
CA PHE A 3 -3.64 3.52 6.32
C PHE A 3 -3.45 2.21 7.11
N MET A 4 -4.15 2.11 8.24
CA MET A 4 -4.26 0.91 9.05
C MET A 4 -5.73 0.53 9.22
N VAL A 5 -6.06 -0.73 8.97
CA VAL A 5 -7.42 -1.27 9.02
C VAL A 5 -7.45 -2.52 9.88
N ILE A 6 -8.37 -2.57 10.84
CA ILE A 6 -8.58 -3.72 11.73
C ILE A 6 -10.01 -4.21 11.50
N PRO A 7 -10.26 -5.11 10.53
CA PRO A 7 -11.61 -5.57 10.25
C PRO A 7 -12.17 -6.45 11.39
N ASN A 8 -11.32 -7.15 12.12
CA ASN A 8 -11.69 -7.98 13.26
C ASN A 8 -10.54 -8.09 14.28
N ASN A 9 -10.77 -8.76 15.41
CA ASN A 9 -9.77 -8.86 16.49
C ASN A 9 -8.48 -9.62 16.14
N LYS A 10 -8.40 -10.27 14.97
CA LYS A 10 -7.28 -11.14 14.57
C LYS A 10 -6.50 -10.60 13.37
N THR A 11 -7.13 -9.81 12.51
CA THR A 11 -6.50 -9.31 11.29
C THR A 11 -6.08 -7.85 11.46
N LYS A 12 -4.81 -7.56 11.16
CA LYS A 12 -4.27 -6.20 11.08
C LYS A 12 -3.80 -5.95 9.66
N ILE A 13 -4.50 -5.08 8.94
CA ILE A 13 -4.21 -4.74 7.56
C ILE A 13 -3.50 -3.39 7.53
N ILE A 14 -2.39 -3.30 6.79
CA ILE A 14 -1.76 -2.04 6.41
C ILE A 14 -1.94 -1.85 4.92
N ILE A 15 -2.36 -0.65 4.53
CA ILE A 15 -2.47 -0.23 3.14
C ILE A 15 -1.46 0.90 2.93
N GLU A 16 -0.59 0.72 1.94
CA GLU A 16 0.38 1.71 1.50
C GLU A 16 0.10 2.10 0.05
N ILE A 17 0.22 3.40 -0.26
CA ILE A 17 0.12 3.96 -1.59
C ILE A 17 1.53 4.37 -2.02
N ASP A 18 2.14 3.59 -2.92
CA ASP A 18 3.48 3.82 -3.42
C ASP A 18 3.50 4.90 -4.50
N GLY A 19 3.50 6.15 -4.06
CA GLY A 19 3.78 7.32 -4.89
C GLY A 19 5.26 7.47 -5.21
N ARG A 20 5.59 8.26 -6.25
CA ARG A 20 6.98 8.58 -6.61
C ARG A 20 7.78 9.15 -5.43
N GLU A 21 7.13 9.92 -4.56
CA GLU A 21 7.71 10.50 -3.33
C GLU A 21 8.37 9.43 -2.44
N HIS A 22 7.92 8.17 -2.49
CA HIS A 22 8.39 7.11 -1.60
C HIS A 22 9.65 6.39 -2.10
N TYR A 23 9.91 6.36 -3.41
CA TYR A 23 11.05 5.64 -4.01
C TYR A 23 11.96 6.51 -4.86
N SER A 24 11.73 7.83 -4.87
CA SER A 24 12.55 8.79 -5.61
C SER A 24 12.90 9.99 -4.74
N GLU A 25 13.93 10.73 -5.13
CA GLU A 25 14.36 11.96 -4.46
C GLU A 25 14.11 13.17 -5.36
N LEU A 26 13.66 14.28 -4.78
CA LEU A 26 13.50 15.54 -5.49
C LEU A 26 14.86 16.20 -5.69
N LYS A 27 15.31 16.31 -6.94
CA LYS A 27 16.54 17.00 -7.35
C LYS A 27 16.23 17.96 -8.49
N ASN A 28 16.61 19.23 -8.34
CA ASN A 28 16.38 20.26 -9.37
C ASN A 28 14.93 20.30 -9.89
N LYS A 29 13.95 20.19 -8.97
CA LYS A 29 12.50 20.13 -9.27
C LYS A 29 12.05 18.91 -10.08
N GLN A 30 12.87 17.86 -10.14
CA GLN A 30 12.53 16.59 -10.79
C GLN A 30 12.70 15.44 -9.81
N TYR A 31 11.82 14.45 -9.91
CA TYR A 31 11.94 13.22 -9.11
C TYR A 31 12.88 12.24 -9.82
N ILE A 32 13.92 11.81 -9.11
CA ILE A 32 14.92 10.85 -9.61
C ILE A 32 14.80 9.58 -8.80
N ALA A 33 14.53 8.45 -9.46
CA ALA A 33 14.41 7.15 -8.80
C ALA A 33 15.67 6.84 -7.99
N LYS A 34 15.48 6.38 -6.75
CA LYS A 34 16.57 6.12 -5.81
C LYS A 34 16.45 4.70 -5.27
N PRO A 35 17.27 3.74 -5.77
CA PRO A 35 17.14 2.33 -5.42
C PRO A 35 17.20 2.03 -3.91
N CYS A 36 17.94 2.82 -3.13
CA CYS A 36 18.02 2.62 -1.69
C CYS A 36 16.72 2.96 -0.95
N LEU A 37 15.90 3.89 -1.46
CA LEU A 37 14.58 4.18 -0.88
C LEU A 37 13.63 3.01 -1.13
N TYR A 38 13.59 2.52 -2.37
CA TYR A 38 12.85 1.31 -2.69
C TYR A 38 13.27 0.13 -1.79
N ALA A 39 14.58 -0.12 -1.66
CA ALA A 39 15.08 -1.19 -0.80
C ALA A 39 14.66 -1.03 0.67
N ALA A 40 14.62 0.20 1.18
CA ALA A 40 14.12 0.49 2.53
C ALA A 40 12.63 0.18 2.67
N GLN A 41 11.80 0.56 1.69
CA GLN A 41 10.36 0.25 1.70
C GLN A 41 10.09 -1.26 1.70
N VAL A 42 10.78 -2.03 0.85
CA VAL A 42 10.60 -3.50 0.82
C VAL A 42 11.13 -4.14 2.11
N LYS A 43 12.12 -3.53 2.77
CA LYS A 43 12.57 -3.98 4.09
C LYS A 43 11.49 -3.75 5.15
N GLU A 44 10.89 -2.57 5.21
CA GLU A 44 9.80 -2.24 6.11
C GLU A 44 8.59 -3.16 5.90
N ASP A 45 8.23 -3.44 4.64
CA ASP A 45 7.18 -4.41 4.29
C ASP A 45 7.40 -5.79 4.93
N ARG A 46 8.63 -6.32 4.85
CA ARG A 46 8.98 -7.59 5.49
C ARG A 46 8.89 -7.51 7.01
N GLU A 47 9.34 -6.41 7.62
CA GLU A 47 9.27 -6.21 9.07
C GLU A 47 7.82 -6.14 9.57
N LEU A 48 6.92 -5.49 8.84
CA LEU A 48 5.48 -5.47 9.14
C LEU A 48 4.85 -6.86 8.99
N LYS A 49 5.16 -7.57 7.91
CA LYS A 49 4.69 -8.95 7.71
C LYS A 49 5.15 -9.88 8.85
N LEU A 50 6.40 -9.76 9.29
CA LEU A 50 6.92 -10.51 10.44
C LEU A 50 6.21 -10.18 11.76
N LYS A 51 5.67 -8.97 11.89
CA LYS A 51 4.85 -8.55 13.05
C LYS A 51 3.37 -9.00 12.93
N GLY A 52 3.02 -9.76 11.90
CA GLY A 52 1.68 -10.30 11.70
C GLY A 52 0.71 -9.35 11.00
N TYR A 53 1.22 -8.31 10.32
CA TYR A 53 0.39 -7.44 9.49
C TYR A 53 0.23 -8.02 8.08
N SER A 54 -1.00 -7.98 7.55
CA SER A 54 -1.25 -8.14 6.13
C SER A 54 -1.01 -6.79 5.44
N VAL A 55 0.08 -6.69 4.68
CA VAL A 55 0.45 -5.44 3.98
C VAL A 55 0.03 -5.51 2.52
N PHE A 56 -0.75 -4.53 2.07
CA PHE A 56 -1.12 -4.33 0.67
C PHE A 56 -0.55 -3.01 0.17
N ARG A 57 0.10 -3.05 -0.99
CA ARG A 57 0.71 -1.89 -1.64
C ARG A 57 -0.01 -1.63 -2.96
N PHE A 58 -0.51 -0.42 -3.13
CA PHE A 58 -1.08 0.07 -4.39
C PHE A 58 -0.14 1.12 -4.95
N GLY A 59 0.19 1.04 -6.23
CA GLY A 59 0.97 2.09 -6.88
C GLY A 59 0.19 3.40 -6.91
N GLY A 60 0.87 4.54 -6.77
CA GLY A 60 0.21 5.85 -6.86
C GLY A 60 -0.50 6.07 -8.20
N PHE A 61 -0.10 5.36 -9.25
CA PHE A 61 -0.79 5.35 -10.55
C PHE A 61 -2.18 4.73 -10.50
N GLU A 62 -2.49 3.88 -9.53
CA GLU A 62 -3.81 3.26 -9.35
C GLU A 62 -4.81 4.21 -8.69
N VAL A 63 -4.34 5.29 -8.07
CA VAL A 63 -5.14 6.25 -7.30
C VAL A 63 -5.25 7.61 -8.01
N MET A 64 -4.98 7.65 -9.32
CA MET A 64 -5.12 8.87 -10.12
C MET A 64 -6.55 9.03 -10.63
N ASP A 65 -6.97 10.28 -10.86
CA ASP A 65 -8.26 10.63 -11.44
C ASP A 65 -8.53 9.83 -12.73
N GLY A 66 -9.75 9.32 -12.88
CA GLY A 66 -10.18 8.50 -14.02
C GLY A 66 -9.91 7.00 -13.87
N LYS A 67 -9.47 6.54 -12.70
CA LYS A 67 -9.24 5.12 -12.37
C LYS A 67 -10.07 4.62 -11.20
N GLU A 68 -11.09 5.38 -10.80
CA GLU A 68 -11.90 5.11 -9.63
C GLU A 68 -12.62 3.76 -9.74
N GLU A 69 -13.09 3.41 -10.95
CA GLU A 69 -13.73 2.11 -11.22
C GLU A 69 -12.73 0.96 -11.04
N ASP A 70 -11.59 0.99 -11.75
CA ASP A 70 -10.52 -0.02 -11.65
C ASP A 70 -10.04 -0.19 -10.20
N LEU A 71 -9.79 0.93 -9.51
CA LEU A 71 -9.36 0.92 -8.12
C LEU A 71 -10.42 0.30 -7.22
N THR A 72 -11.69 0.63 -7.43
CA THR A 72 -12.81 0.07 -6.64
C THR A 72 -12.92 -1.44 -6.84
N GLU A 73 -12.77 -1.93 -8.08
CA GLU A 73 -12.80 -3.36 -8.37
C GLU A 73 -11.63 -4.09 -7.71
N GLU A 74 -10.41 -3.56 -7.81
CA GLU A 74 -9.25 -4.18 -7.17
C GLU A 74 -9.36 -4.15 -5.65
N MET A 75 -9.81 -3.03 -5.06
CA MET A 75 -10.03 -2.91 -3.61
C MET A 75 -11.05 -3.95 -3.12
N LYS A 76 -12.19 -4.12 -3.82
CA LYS A 76 -13.18 -5.15 -3.49
C LYS A 76 -12.57 -6.54 -3.56
N LYS A 77 -11.87 -6.86 -4.65
CA LYS A 77 -11.22 -8.16 -4.83
C LYS A 77 -10.21 -8.47 -3.73
N VAL A 78 -9.41 -7.48 -3.32
CA VAL A 78 -8.39 -7.62 -2.28
C VAL A 78 -9.02 -7.73 -0.88
N PHE A 79 -10.01 -6.88 -0.59
CA PHE A 79 -10.49 -6.68 0.77
C PHE A 79 -11.76 -7.45 1.15
N ASN A 80 -12.65 -7.78 0.21
CA ASN A 80 -13.87 -8.54 0.52
C ASN A 80 -13.58 -9.82 1.35
N PRO A 81 -12.55 -10.63 1.03
CA PRO A 81 -12.22 -11.82 1.82
C PRO A 81 -11.87 -11.54 3.30
N TYR A 82 -11.52 -10.30 3.66
CA TYR A 82 -11.20 -9.92 5.04
C TYR A 82 -12.39 -9.37 5.82
N PHE A 83 -13.41 -8.86 5.12
CA PHE A 83 -14.61 -8.27 5.71
C PHE A 83 -15.81 -9.23 5.69
N ASP A 84 -15.89 -10.13 4.71
CA ASP A 84 -17.01 -11.08 4.57
C ASP A 84 -17.02 -12.17 5.66
N VAL A 85 -15.92 -12.32 6.41
CA VAL A 85 -15.77 -13.27 7.53
C VAL A 85 -16.37 -12.73 8.84
N ILE A 86 -16.99 -11.54 8.81
CA ILE A 86 -17.59 -10.88 9.99
C ILE A 86 -19.11 -11.15 10.08
N ASN A 87 -19.69 -11.87 9.10
CA ASN A 87 -21.09 -12.31 9.15
C ASN A 87 -21.29 -13.55 10.02
#